data_AF-A0A8C4U091-F1
#
_entry.id   AF-A0A8C4U091-F1
#
_cell.length_a   1.000
_cell.length_b   1.000
_cell.length_c   1.000
_cell.angle_alpha   90.00
_cell.angle_beta   90.00
_cell.angle_gamma   90.00
#
_symmetry.space_group_name_H-M   'P 1'
#
loop_
_entity.id
_entity.type
_entity.pdbx_description
1 polymer ?
#
loop_
_entity_poly.entity_id
_entity_poly.type
_entity_poly.pdbx_seq_one_letter_code
_entity_poly.pdbx_strand_id
1 'polypeptide(L)'
;MAPSGHSDGPVSDETPFSPSPPSPDNCDLHFKVARDRYSGYPLTIEGFAYLWSGARATYGARQGRVCYEMKVTREISVKHLPSTEPDPHVVRVGWSLDSSQLLSLHAGEEPFSYGYGGTGKKSTNCKFENYGETFAENDVIACLVDFECGEEVEMSFMKNGKWLGVAYRVRKELLGGRALFPHVLVKNCAIEFNFGQREDTYFSVPPGFTFIQHLPVAERVRGTLGPKSKAECEILMMVGLPAAGKTTWAVKHAAANPSKKYNILGTNAIMDKMRVMGLRRQRNYAGRWDVLIQQATQCLNRLIQIAARKKRNYILDQVRGGEGQGCPLASPSPGGVSRSESDPQVSTPESVTTVSCCAPKMLKIEDFLPGTVLDEGIV
;
A
#
# COMPACT_ATOMS: atom_id res chain seq x y z
N MET A 1 -57.48 -25.30 -9.50
CA MET A 1 -56.86 -24.23 -10.33
C MET A 1 -56.46 -23.11 -9.40
N ALA A 2 -55.17 -22.80 -9.32
CA ALA A 2 -54.67 -21.53 -8.79
C ALA A 2 -54.87 -20.42 -9.86
N PRO A 3 -54.47 -19.13 -9.67
CA PRO A 3 -54.02 -18.45 -8.45
C PRO A 3 -54.55 -17.00 -8.23
N SER A 4 -54.15 -16.51 -7.06
CA SER A 4 -53.92 -15.15 -6.55
C SER A 4 -53.43 -14.05 -7.51
N GLY A 5 -53.80 -12.81 -7.20
CA GLY A 5 -53.06 -11.60 -7.53
C GLY A 5 -52.75 -10.78 -6.27
N HIS A 6 -51.49 -10.79 -5.85
CA HIS A 6 -50.91 -9.78 -4.95
C HIS A 6 -49.74 -9.15 -5.69
N SER A 7 -49.70 -7.83 -5.67
CA SER A 7 -48.70 -6.98 -6.30
C SER A 7 -47.42 -6.98 -5.48
N ASP A 8 -46.39 -7.66 -5.97
CA ASP A 8 -45.03 -7.54 -5.44
C ASP A 8 -44.38 -6.27 -5.99
N GLY A 9 -44.17 -5.29 -5.10
CA GLY A 9 -43.16 -4.24 -5.31
C GLY A 9 -41.76 -4.81 -5.07
N PRO A 10 -40.69 -4.20 -5.63
CA PRO A 10 -39.35 -4.73 -5.45
C PRO A 10 -38.92 -4.51 -3.99
N VAL A 11 -38.87 -5.60 -3.22
CA VAL A 11 -38.17 -5.64 -1.94
C VAL A 11 -36.69 -5.42 -2.25
N SER A 12 -36.15 -4.30 -1.79
CA SER A 12 -34.72 -4.02 -1.81
C SER A 12 -33.99 -5.07 -0.97
N ASP A 13 -33.21 -5.91 -1.63
CA ASP A 13 -32.36 -6.93 -1.03
C ASP A 13 -31.17 -6.25 -0.33
N GLU A 14 -31.41 -5.64 0.82
CA GLU A 14 -30.37 -5.20 1.75
C GLU A 14 -29.75 -6.46 2.37
N THR A 15 -28.76 -7.04 1.68
CA THR A 15 -27.97 -8.16 2.21
C THR A 15 -27.29 -7.74 3.54
N PRO A 16 -27.56 -8.40 4.68
CA PRO A 16 -27.05 -7.99 5.99
C PRO A 16 -25.55 -8.30 6.19
N PHE A 17 -24.91 -8.95 5.22
CA PHE A 17 -23.53 -9.42 5.32
C PHE A 17 -22.62 -8.64 4.38
N SER A 18 -22.19 -7.44 4.78
CA SER A 18 -21.04 -6.80 4.13
C SER A 18 -19.75 -7.44 4.68
N PRO A 19 -18.98 -8.20 3.88
CA PRO A 19 -17.75 -8.80 4.36
C PRO A 19 -16.72 -7.69 4.65
N SER A 20 -15.80 -7.95 5.57
CA SER A 20 -14.69 -7.06 5.94
C SER A 20 -13.34 -7.51 5.34
N PRO A 21 -13.26 -7.89 4.05
CA PRO A 21 -12.00 -8.35 3.49
C PRO A 21 -10.99 -7.19 3.40
N PRO A 22 -9.69 -7.48 3.19
CA PRO A 22 -8.76 -6.52 2.64
C PRO A 22 -9.35 -5.96 1.34
N SER A 23 -9.43 -4.63 1.22
CA SER A 23 -9.95 -4.02 0.00
C SER A 23 -8.93 -4.19 -1.13
N PRO A 24 -9.32 -4.62 -2.34
CA PRO A 24 -8.48 -4.50 -3.53
C PRO A 24 -8.06 -3.07 -3.84
N ASP A 25 -8.65 -2.06 -3.17
CA ASP A 25 -8.29 -0.65 -3.28
C ASP A 25 -7.41 -0.13 -2.12
N ASN A 26 -7.39 -0.83 -0.99
CA ASN A 26 -6.58 -0.52 0.20
C ASN A 26 -5.48 -1.56 0.41
N CYS A 27 -4.74 -1.88 -0.66
CA CYS A 27 -3.51 -2.68 -0.60
C CYS A 27 -2.45 -2.12 -1.55
N ASP A 28 -1.19 -2.40 -1.30
CA ASP A 28 -0.14 -2.12 -2.27
C ASP A 28 -0.41 -2.83 -3.60
N LEU A 29 0.04 -2.23 -4.71
CA LEU A 29 -0.23 -2.78 -6.05
C LEU A 29 0.33 -4.20 -6.23
N HIS A 30 1.48 -4.48 -5.61
CA HIS A 30 2.15 -5.78 -5.61
C HIS A 30 1.67 -6.71 -4.48
N PHE A 31 0.64 -6.33 -3.72
CA PHE A 31 -0.08 -7.26 -2.85
C PHE A 31 -1.16 -7.98 -3.67
N LYS A 32 -1.08 -9.31 -3.74
CA LYS A 32 -2.12 -10.15 -4.35
C LYS A 32 -3.10 -10.58 -3.27
N VAL A 33 -4.36 -10.17 -3.44
CA VAL A 33 -5.49 -10.66 -2.65
C VAL A 33 -6.06 -11.87 -3.36
N ALA A 34 -6.27 -12.98 -2.65
CA ALA A 34 -6.89 -14.17 -3.20
C ALA A 34 -8.38 -13.96 -3.48
N ARG A 35 -8.99 -14.88 -4.25
CA ARG A 35 -10.41 -14.78 -4.63
C ARG A 35 -11.37 -14.86 -3.43
N ASP A 36 -10.97 -15.56 -2.38
CA ASP A 36 -11.69 -15.61 -1.11
C ASP A 36 -11.76 -14.23 -0.44
N ARG A 37 -10.86 -13.31 -0.81
CA ARG A 37 -10.63 -12.00 -0.20
C ARG A 37 -10.28 -12.06 1.29
N TYR A 38 -9.78 -13.18 1.79
CA TYR A 38 -9.29 -13.33 3.16
C TYR A 38 -7.83 -13.76 3.20
N SER A 39 -7.30 -14.24 2.09
CA SER A 39 -5.90 -14.61 1.95
C SER A 39 -5.14 -13.64 1.05
N GLY A 40 -3.83 -13.51 1.25
CA GLY A 40 -3.01 -12.67 0.39
C GLY A 40 -1.52 -12.88 0.55
N TYR A 41 -0.77 -12.40 -0.43
CA TYR A 41 0.69 -12.49 -0.45
C TYR A 41 1.31 -11.41 -1.35
N PRO A 42 2.54 -10.95 -1.07
CA PRO A 42 3.26 -10.04 -1.95
C PRO A 42 3.75 -10.77 -3.22
N LEU A 43 3.94 -10.03 -4.30
CA LEU A 43 4.84 -10.48 -5.37
C LEU A 43 6.24 -10.68 -4.78
N THR A 44 6.90 -11.78 -5.14
CA THR A 44 8.25 -12.11 -4.66
C THR A 44 9.24 -12.35 -5.80
N ILE A 45 8.82 -12.10 -7.05
CA ILE A 45 9.68 -12.24 -8.22
C ILE A 45 10.73 -11.13 -8.24
N GLU A 46 11.99 -11.50 -8.50
CA GLU A 46 13.09 -10.56 -8.72
C GLU A 46 13.20 -9.53 -7.57
N GLY A 47 13.19 -8.24 -7.91
CA GLY A 47 13.30 -7.12 -6.97
C GLY A 47 12.14 -7.02 -5.98
N PHE A 48 10.96 -7.59 -6.28
CA PHE A 48 9.82 -7.51 -5.35
C PHE A 48 10.07 -8.26 -4.05
N ALA A 49 11.00 -9.23 -4.03
CA ALA A 49 11.38 -9.92 -2.80
C ALA A 49 12.07 -9.03 -1.75
N TYR A 50 12.60 -7.86 -2.16
CA TYR A 50 13.12 -6.84 -1.25
C TYR A 50 12.04 -5.89 -0.73
N LEU A 51 10.84 -5.93 -1.32
CA LEU A 51 9.75 -5.00 -1.00
C LEU A 51 8.82 -5.59 0.03
N TRP A 52 8.53 -4.79 1.04
CA TRP A 52 7.35 -5.02 1.87
C TRP A 52 6.08 -4.68 1.09
N SER A 53 4.98 -5.33 1.43
CA SER A 53 3.67 -5.11 0.82
C SER A 53 2.60 -5.03 1.90
N GLY A 54 1.83 -3.94 1.90
CA GLY A 54 0.80 -3.68 2.90
C GLY A 54 -0.62 -3.89 2.39
N ALA A 55 -1.53 -4.22 3.29
CA ALA A 55 -2.98 -4.24 3.04
C ALA A 55 -3.74 -3.81 4.29
N ARG A 56 -4.92 -3.22 4.10
CA ARG A 56 -5.86 -2.83 5.16
C ARG A 56 -7.26 -3.34 4.85
N ALA A 57 -7.97 -3.74 5.89
CA ALA A 57 -9.38 -4.12 5.81
C ALA A 57 -10.27 -2.96 5.33
N THR A 58 -11.41 -3.32 4.75
CA THR A 58 -12.45 -2.39 4.27
C THR A 58 -13.18 -1.66 5.40
N TYR A 59 -13.24 -2.26 6.59
CA TYR A 59 -13.92 -1.72 7.76
C TYR A 59 -12.97 -1.60 8.94
N GLY A 60 -13.22 -0.58 9.76
CA GLY A 60 -12.57 -0.33 11.02
C GLY A 60 -13.59 -0.19 12.13
N ALA A 61 -13.10 -0.20 13.37
CA ALA A 61 -13.91 -0.01 14.58
C ALA A 61 -13.44 1.23 15.34
N ARG A 62 -14.35 1.85 16.08
CA ARG A 62 -14.08 3.03 16.93
C ARG A 62 -14.59 2.89 18.37
N GLN A 63 -15.21 1.76 18.69
CA GLN A 63 -15.86 1.49 19.98
C GLN A 63 -15.91 -0.03 20.24
N GLY A 64 -16.20 -0.41 21.49
CA GLY A 64 -16.29 -1.79 21.95
C GLY A 64 -14.94 -2.48 22.11
N ARG A 65 -14.97 -3.79 22.30
CA ARG A 65 -13.77 -4.65 22.32
C ARG A 65 -13.77 -5.50 21.08
N VAL A 66 -12.80 -5.24 20.20
CA VAL A 66 -12.82 -5.77 18.83
C VAL A 66 -11.55 -6.55 18.55
N CYS A 67 -11.68 -7.66 17.83
CA CYS A 67 -10.54 -8.46 17.42
C CYS A 67 -10.63 -8.96 15.97
N TYR A 68 -9.49 -9.42 15.48
CA TYR A 68 -9.36 -10.26 14.29
C TYR A 68 -8.12 -11.14 14.45
N GLU A 69 -8.03 -12.20 13.67
CA GLU A 69 -6.85 -13.08 13.63
C GLU A 69 -6.18 -13.03 12.26
N MET A 70 -4.90 -13.34 12.26
CA MET A 70 -4.11 -13.55 11.06
C MET A 70 -3.21 -14.78 11.27
N LYS A 71 -3.24 -15.69 10.31
CA LYS A 71 -2.33 -16.84 10.23
C LYS A 71 -1.26 -16.58 9.18
N VAL A 72 -0.01 -16.85 9.52
CA VAL A 72 1.05 -16.97 8.50
C VAL A 72 0.93 -18.36 7.88
N THR A 73 0.49 -18.44 6.63
CA THR A 73 0.20 -19.74 6.01
C THR A 73 1.44 -20.37 5.38
N ARG A 74 2.36 -19.56 4.85
CA ARG A 74 3.56 -20.04 4.16
C ARG A 74 4.64 -18.97 4.03
N GLU A 75 5.89 -19.34 4.19
CA GLU A 75 7.05 -18.55 3.78
C GLU A 75 7.36 -18.82 2.29
N ILE A 76 7.27 -17.80 1.46
CA ILE A 76 7.47 -17.94 0.02
C ILE A 76 8.96 -17.99 -0.28
N SER A 77 9.41 -19.05 -0.94
CA SER A 77 10.83 -19.24 -1.23
C SER A 77 11.40 -18.08 -2.06
N VAL A 78 12.48 -17.49 -1.57
CA VAL A 78 13.22 -16.38 -2.19
C VAL A 78 14.70 -16.71 -2.31
N LYS A 79 15.02 -17.92 -2.78
CA LYS A 79 16.40 -18.43 -2.93
C LYS A 79 17.28 -17.58 -3.86
N HIS A 80 16.67 -16.74 -4.69
CA HIS A 80 17.37 -15.78 -5.55
C HIS A 80 17.90 -14.55 -4.79
N LEU A 81 17.45 -14.33 -3.56
CA LEU A 81 18.03 -13.33 -2.69
C LEU A 81 19.40 -13.80 -2.16
N PRO A 82 20.37 -12.90 -2.00
CA PRO A 82 21.65 -13.26 -1.41
C PRO A 82 21.46 -13.66 0.06
N SER A 83 22.26 -14.59 0.54
CA SER A 83 22.27 -15.05 1.94
C SER A 83 22.55 -13.96 2.98
N THR A 84 23.01 -12.78 2.53
CA THR A 84 23.23 -11.59 3.36
C THR A 84 21.96 -10.78 3.62
N GLU A 85 20.84 -11.11 2.99
CA GLU A 85 19.56 -10.43 3.24
C GLU A 85 19.05 -10.78 4.65
N PRO A 86 18.93 -9.79 5.56
CA PRO A 86 18.41 -10.03 6.89
C PRO A 86 16.88 -10.24 6.84
N ASP A 87 16.41 -11.22 7.61
CA ASP A 87 14.99 -11.53 7.80
C ASP A 87 14.20 -11.47 6.48
N PRO A 88 14.44 -12.40 5.53
CA PRO A 88 13.78 -12.41 4.24
C PRO A 88 12.27 -12.59 4.36
N HIS A 89 11.79 -13.18 5.45
CA HIS A 89 10.40 -13.52 5.71
C HIS A 89 9.92 -12.83 6.97
N VAL A 90 9.09 -11.79 6.83
CA VAL A 90 8.58 -11.07 7.99
C VAL A 90 7.16 -10.60 7.74
N VAL A 91 6.33 -10.76 8.76
CA VAL A 91 4.97 -10.23 8.80
C VAL A 91 4.87 -9.24 9.96
N ARG A 92 4.12 -8.15 9.75
CA ARG A 92 3.73 -7.20 10.79
C ARG A 92 2.23 -6.95 10.69
N VAL A 93 1.54 -7.10 11.79
CA VAL A 93 0.07 -7.05 11.85
C VAL A 93 -0.39 -6.11 12.96
N GLY A 94 -1.54 -5.46 12.78
CA GLY A 94 -2.12 -4.63 13.84
C GLY A 94 -3.16 -3.64 13.34
N TRP A 95 -3.14 -2.41 13.86
CA TRP A 95 -4.19 -1.42 13.67
C TRP A 95 -3.63 -0.10 13.12
N SER A 96 -4.34 0.50 12.16
CA SER A 96 -3.96 1.80 11.58
C SER A 96 -5.18 2.65 11.27
N LEU A 97 -5.01 3.97 11.17
CA LEU A 97 -6.07 4.85 10.68
C LEU A 97 -6.23 4.72 9.16
N ASP A 98 -7.41 5.07 8.65
CA ASP A 98 -7.65 5.06 7.20
C ASP A 98 -6.79 6.10 6.45
N SER A 99 -6.51 7.24 7.10
CA SER A 99 -5.68 8.31 6.56
C SER A 99 -4.19 7.95 6.45
N SER A 100 -3.73 6.93 7.18
CA SER A 100 -2.34 6.47 7.08
C SER A 100 -2.12 5.94 5.66
N GLN A 101 -1.09 6.40 4.96
CA GLN A 101 -0.78 5.84 3.66
C GLN A 101 -0.20 4.43 3.86
N LEU A 102 -0.73 3.43 3.16
CA LEU A 102 -0.20 2.06 3.24
C LEU A 102 1.30 2.01 2.87
N LEU A 103 1.71 2.93 2.00
CA LEU A 103 3.08 3.12 1.51
C LEU A 103 4.05 3.58 2.62
N SER A 104 3.57 4.21 3.70
CA SER A 104 4.38 4.70 4.83
C SER A 104 4.27 3.80 6.08
N LEU A 105 3.42 2.77 6.03
CA LEU A 105 3.42 1.73 7.07
C LEU A 105 4.72 0.90 7.06
N HIS A 106 5.41 0.82 5.92
CA HIS A 106 6.61 -0.02 5.68
C HIS A 106 7.74 0.24 6.67
N ALA A 107 7.91 1.48 7.10
CA ALA A 107 8.89 1.89 8.09
C ALA A 107 8.27 2.29 9.45
N GLY A 108 6.97 2.02 9.64
CA GLY A 108 6.22 2.53 10.80
C GLY A 108 6.18 4.05 10.85
N GLU A 109 6.37 4.74 9.72
CA GLU A 109 6.55 6.19 9.63
C GLU A 109 5.31 6.99 10.01
N GLU A 110 4.13 6.36 9.95
CA GLU A 110 2.88 7.04 10.24
C GLU A 110 2.56 7.07 11.74
N PRO A 111 2.23 8.26 12.27
CA PRO A 111 1.49 8.37 13.51
C PRO A 111 0.21 7.52 13.43
N PHE A 112 -0.15 6.90 14.55
CA PHE A 112 -1.36 6.06 14.67
C PHE A 112 -1.37 4.78 13.83
N SER A 113 -0.18 4.29 13.44
CA SER A 113 0.03 2.91 13.00
C SER A 113 0.66 2.09 14.12
N TYR A 114 0.03 0.99 14.50
CA TYR A 114 0.42 0.13 15.60
C TYR A 114 0.57 -1.30 15.08
N GLY A 115 1.80 -1.79 14.97
CA GLY A 115 2.08 -3.10 14.39
C GLY A 115 3.01 -3.97 15.22
N TYR A 116 2.65 -5.23 15.40
CA TYR A 116 3.48 -6.28 15.98
C TYR A 116 4.08 -7.15 14.88
N GLY A 117 5.41 -7.29 14.87
CA GLY A 117 6.17 -7.99 13.84
C GLY A 117 6.71 -9.35 14.28
N GLY A 118 6.91 -10.25 13.31
CA GLY A 118 7.43 -11.62 13.49
C GLY A 118 8.79 -11.71 14.17
N THR A 119 9.54 -10.60 14.21
CA THR A 119 10.82 -10.49 14.92
C THR A 119 10.68 -10.21 16.42
N GLY A 120 9.47 -10.31 16.99
CA GLY A 120 9.22 -10.06 18.42
C GLY A 120 9.32 -8.58 18.79
N LYS A 121 8.88 -7.72 17.89
CA LYS A 121 8.95 -6.26 18.07
C LYS A 121 7.61 -5.61 17.77
N LYS A 122 7.23 -4.66 18.62
CA LYS A 122 6.15 -3.72 18.34
C LYS A 122 6.73 -2.48 17.67
N SER A 123 5.97 -1.87 16.78
CA SER A 123 6.38 -0.73 15.96
C SER A 123 5.31 0.35 15.86
N THR A 124 5.71 1.61 16.04
CA THR A 124 4.86 2.78 15.82
C THR A 124 5.75 4.02 15.67
N ASN A 125 5.40 4.95 14.77
CA ASN A 125 6.11 6.21 14.57
C ASN A 125 7.65 6.06 14.47
N CYS A 126 8.13 5.19 13.58
CA CYS A 126 9.52 4.82 13.35
C CYS A 126 10.27 4.20 14.54
N LYS A 127 9.58 3.86 15.64
CA LYS A 127 10.19 3.24 16.81
C LYS A 127 9.89 1.75 16.83
N PHE A 128 10.92 0.97 17.15
CA PHE A 128 10.85 -0.49 17.28
C PHE A 128 11.29 -0.87 18.68
N GLU A 129 10.40 -1.55 19.40
CA GLU A 129 10.63 -1.96 20.78
C GLU A 129 10.38 -3.46 20.90
N ASN A 130 11.17 -4.15 21.72
CA ASN A 130 10.96 -5.58 21.98
C ASN A 130 9.59 -5.77 22.65
N TYR A 131 8.81 -6.71 22.15
CA TYR A 131 7.47 -7.01 22.64
C TYR A 131 7.05 -8.42 22.23
N GLY A 132 6.42 -9.14 23.15
CA GLY A 132 5.89 -10.48 22.86
C GLY A 132 6.99 -11.48 22.53
N GLU A 133 6.73 -12.30 21.52
CA GLU A 133 7.60 -13.41 21.09
C GLU A 133 7.86 -13.31 19.58
N THR A 134 8.83 -14.05 19.05
CA THR A 134 8.93 -14.18 17.59
C THR A 134 7.77 -15.04 17.07
N PHE A 135 7.36 -14.83 15.82
CA PHE A 135 6.37 -15.68 15.15
C PHE A 135 6.70 -15.83 13.65
N ALA A 136 6.35 -16.98 13.09
CA ALA A 136 6.74 -17.39 11.75
C ALA A 136 5.62 -18.21 11.07
N GLU A 137 5.96 -18.97 10.03
CA GLU A 137 5.02 -19.88 9.37
C GLU A 137 4.22 -20.74 10.37
N ASN A 138 2.92 -20.89 10.10
CA ASN A 138 1.92 -21.63 10.88
C ASN A 138 1.46 -20.99 12.20
N ASP A 139 2.11 -19.92 12.67
CA ASP A 139 1.63 -19.17 13.84
C ASP A 139 0.36 -18.35 13.50
N VAL A 140 -0.52 -18.24 14.50
CA VAL A 140 -1.72 -17.40 14.45
C VAL A 140 -1.59 -16.28 15.46
N ILE A 141 -1.80 -15.05 14.98
CA ILE A 141 -1.77 -13.84 15.78
C ILE A 141 -3.19 -13.27 15.87
N ALA A 142 -3.75 -13.21 17.08
CA ALA A 142 -4.96 -12.45 17.35
C ALA A 142 -4.58 -11.01 17.70
N CYS A 143 -5.20 -10.05 17.03
CA CYS A 143 -5.01 -8.62 17.24
C CYS A 143 -6.23 -8.07 17.96
N LEU A 144 -6.04 -7.48 19.13
CA LEU A 144 -7.11 -7.02 20.00
C LEU A 144 -7.03 -5.51 20.18
N VAL A 145 -8.19 -4.84 20.15
CA VAL A 145 -8.33 -3.42 20.49
C VAL A 145 -9.49 -3.24 21.46
N ASP A 146 -9.21 -2.61 22.60
CA ASP A 146 -10.18 -2.31 23.64
C ASP A 146 -10.42 -0.80 23.69
N PHE A 147 -11.60 -0.36 23.28
CA PHE A 147 -12.05 1.03 23.35
C PHE A 147 -12.80 1.36 24.66
N GLU A 148 -12.94 0.42 25.59
CA GLU A 148 -13.70 0.56 26.83
C GLU A 148 -12.79 0.83 28.05
N CYS A 149 -11.48 0.96 27.85
CA CYS A 149 -10.50 1.23 28.89
C CYS A 149 -10.45 2.71 29.32
N GLY A 150 -11.54 3.23 29.90
CA GLY A 150 -11.62 4.61 30.38
C GLY A 150 -11.39 5.63 29.26
N GLU A 151 -10.39 6.51 29.42
CA GLU A 151 -9.99 7.52 28.42
C GLU A 151 -8.92 7.01 27.43
N GLU A 152 -8.50 5.76 27.56
CA GLU A 152 -7.49 5.15 26.71
C GLU A 152 -8.08 4.05 25.82
N VAL A 153 -7.37 3.79 24.73
CA VAL A 153 -7.56 2.65 23.84
C VAL A 153 -6.34 1.75 24.00
N GLU A 154 -6.57 0.52 24.45
CA GLU A 154 -5.51 -0.47 24.60
C GLU A 154 -5.46 -1.40 23.40
N MET A 155 -4.25 -1.68 22.91
CA MET A 155 -4.03 -2.67 21.86
C MET A 155 -3.10 -3.76 22.38
N SER A 156 -3.51 -5.00 22.20
CA SER A 156 -2.75 -6.17 22.64
C SER A 156 -2.79 -7.26 21.57
N PHE A 157 -1.92 -8.25 21.75
CA PHE A 157 -1.78 -9.36 20.81
C PHE A 157 -1.75 -10.69 21.55
N MET A 158 -2.26 -11.73 20.90
CA MET A 158 -2.09 -13.11 21.35
C MET A 158 -1.39 -13.91 20.25
N LYS A 159 -0.50 -14.82 20.63
CA LYS A 159 0.12 -15.79 19.73
C LYS A 159 -0.37 -17.17 20.11
N ASN A 160 -1.00 -17.87 19.17
CA ASN A 160 -1.50 -19.23 19.37
C ASN A 160 -2.33 -19.39 20.66
N GLY A 161 -3.23 -18.42 20.92
CA GLY A 161 -4.05 -18.39 22.13
C GLY A 161 -3.36 -17.87 23.41
N LYS A 162 -2.05 -17.62 23.40
CA LYS A 162 -1.32 -17.05 24.54
C LYS A 162 -1.30 -15.53 24.48
N TRP A 163 -1.78 -14.87 25.54
CA TRP A 163 -1.71 -13.41 25.67
C TRP A 163 -0.28 -12.91 25.91
N LEU A 164 0.11 -11.87 25.17
CA LEU A 164 1.48 -11.32 25.16
C LEU A 164 1.62 -10.01 25.96
N GLY A 165 0.55 -9.56 26.63
CA GLY A 165 0.50 -8.29 27.34
C GLY A 165 -0.04 -7.14 26.49
N VAL A 166 -0.13 -5.95 27.09
CA VAL A 166 -0.54 -4.72 26.39
C VAL A 166 0.63 -4.17 25.58
N ALA A 167 0.43 -3.99 24.27
CA ALA A 167 1.45 -3.46 23.38
C ALA A 167 1.42 -1.92 23.33
N TYR A 168 0.22 -1.34 23.24
CA TYR A 168 0.04 0.10 23.06
C TYR A 168 -1.10 0.62 23.93
N ARG A 169 -0.95 1.87 24.38
CA ARG A 169 -1.97 2.68 25.02
C ARG A 169 -2.04 4.02 24.32
N VAL A 170 -3.24 4.43 23.94
CA VAL A 170 -3.47 5.66 23.17
C VAL A 170 -4.66 6.39 23.76
N ARG A 171 -4.50 7.67 24.09
CA ARG A 171 -5.60 8.51 24.55
C ARG A 171 -6.66 8.67 23.46
N LYS A 172 -7.93 8.54 23.83
CA LYS A 172 -9.07 8.66 22.90
C LYS A 172 -9.12 10.03 22.21
N GLU A 173 -8.71 11.08 22.91
CA GLU A 173 -8.64 12.44 22.37
C GLU A 173 -7.68 12.54 21.18
N LEU A 174 -6.57 11.78 21.19
CA LEU A 174 -5.61 11.77 20.09
C LEU A 174 -6.17 11.05 18.85
N LEU A 175 -7.00 10.03 19.05
CA LEU A 175 -7.71 9.36 17.96
C LEU A 175 -8.83 10.25 17.41
N GLY A 176 -9.42 11.13 18.22
CA GLY A 176 -10.43 12.10 17.78
C GLY A 176 -11.66 11.42 17.16
N GLY A 177 -12.07 10.28 17.72
CA GLY A 177 -13.21 9.48 17.23
C GLY A 177 -12.95 8.73 15.91
N ARG A 178 -11.72 8.80 15.35
CA ARG A 178 -11.36 8.07 14.13
C ARG A 178 -11.26 6.58 14.39
N ALA A 179 -11.74 5.78 13.42
CA ALA A 179 -11.70 4.34 13.51
C ALA A 179 -10.31 3.76 13.23
N LEU A 180 -10.01 2.65 13.90
CA LEU A 180 -8.85 1.82 13.68
C LEU A 180 -9.21 0.64 12.79
N PHE A 181 -8.39 0.42 11.78
CA PHE A 181 -8.58 -0.60 10.76
C PHE A 181 -7.52 -1.71 10.93
N PRO A 182 -7.94 -2.98 10.84
CA PRO A 182 -7.00 -4.09 10.67
C PRO A 182 -6.08 -3.83 9.49
N HIS A 183 -4.78 -4.00 9.70
CA HIS A 183 -3.79 -3.89 8.63
C HIS A 183 -2.67 -4.91 8.80
N VAL A 184 -2.00 -5.17 7.70
CA VAL A 184 -0.82 -6.02 7.65
C VAL A 184 0.23 -5.43 6.73
N LEU A 185 1.46 -5.78 7.01
CA LEU A 185 2.63 -5.61 6.16
C LEU A 185 3.36 -6.93 6.09
N VAL A 186 3.65 -7.36 4.87
CA VAL A 186 4.20 -8.67 4.62
C VAL A 186 5.40 -8.54 3.69
N LYS A 187 6.49 -9.21 4.06
CA LYS A 187 7.66 -9.45 3.23
C LYS A 187 7.78 -10.96 3.03
N ASN A 188 7.62 -11.39 1.78
CA ASN A 188 7.78 -12.78 1.32
C ASN A 188 6.96 -13.86 2.05
N CYS A 189 5.88 -13.52 2.77
CA CYS A 189 4.99 -14.52 3.36
C CYS A 189 3.60 -14.50 2.71
N ALA A 190 2.94 -15.65 2.72
CA ALA A 190 1.50 -15.75 2.50
C ALA A 190 0.78 -15.75 3.84
N ILE A 191 -0.36 -15.06 3.88
CA ILE A 191 -1.17 -14.89 5.07
C ILE A 191 -2.65 -15.17 4.78
N GLU A 192 -3.38 -15.50 5.83
CA GLU A 192 -4.83 -15.65 5.84
C GLU A 192 -5.40 -14.88 7.05
N PHE A 193 -6.48 -14.14 6.85
CA PHE A 193 -7.17 -13.42 7.90
C PHE A 193 -8.44 -14.16 8.35
N ASN A 194 -8.72 -14.10 9.64
CA ASN A 194 -10.03 -14.39 10.19
C ASN A 194 -10.60 -13.14 10.86
N PHE A 195 -11.54 -12.50 10.18
CA PHE A 195 -12.30 -11.36 10.72
C PHE A 195 -13.56 -11.81 11.45
N GLY A 196 -13.81 -13.12 11.58
CA GLY A 196 -15.06 -13.72 12.05
C GLY A 196 -15.89 -14.38 10.94
N GLN A 197 -15.36 -14.49 9.70
CA GLN A 197 -16.08 -15.14 8.61
C GLN A 197 -16.04 -16.68 8.67
N ARG A 198 -15.13 -17.24 9.48
CA ARG A 198 -14.98 -18.69 9.66
C ARG A 198 -15.96 -19.17 10.73
N GLU A 199 -16.50 -20.38 10.55
CA GLU A 199 -17.33 -21.03 11.57
C GLU A 199 -16.52 -21.31 12.84
N ASP A 200 -15.28 -21.79 12.67
CA ASP A 200 -14.33 -22.05 13.74
C ASP A 200 -13.27 -20.94 13.85
N THR A 201 -13.04 -20.50 15.09
CA THR A 201 -11.90 -19.66 15.48
C THR A 201 -10.63 -20.49 15.56
N TYR A 202 -9.47 -19.96 15.17
CA TYR A 202 -8.22 -20.70 15.35
C TYR A 202 -7.91 -20.93 16.83
N PHE A 203 -8.19 -19.93 17.66
CA PHE A 203 -8.04 -19.98 19.11
C PHE A 203 -9.22 -19.27 19.79
N SER A 204 -9.46 -19.61 21.06
CA SER A 204 -10.53 -18.97 21.85
C SER A 204 -10.31 -17.46 21.97
N VAL A 205 -11.34 -16.70 21.60
CA VAL A 205 -11.36 -15.25 21.75
C VAL A 205 -11.48 -14.89 23.24
N PRO A 206 -10.71 -13.91 23.75
CA PRO A 206 -10.83 -13.47 25.14
C PRO A 206 -12.25 -12.98 25.48
N PRO A 207 -12.71 -13.15 26.74
CA PRO A 207 -14.04 -12.72 27.15
C PRO A 207 -14.28 -11.24 26.85
N GLY A 208 -15.45 -10.94 26.27
CA GLY A 208 -15.88 -9.60 25.91
C GLY A 208 -15.38 -9.09 24.55
N PHE A 209 -14.39 -9.74 23.91
CA PHE A 209 -13.96 -9.36 22.57
C PHE A 209 -14.87 -9.98 21.51
N THR A 210 -15.17 -9.18 20.48
CA THR A 210 -15.98 -9.60 19.34
C THR A 210 -15.19 -9.42 18.05
N PHE A 211 -15.33 -10.38 17.14
CA PHE A 211 -14.76 -10.27 15.81
C PHE A 211 -15.32 -9.06 15.05
N ILE A 212 -14.46 -8.33 14.32
CA ILE A 212 -14.88 -7.14 13.58
C ILE A 212 -16.02 -7.42 12.58
N GLN A 213 -16.09 -8.63 12.00
CA GLN A 213 -17.17 -9.05 11.10
C GLN A 213 -18.49 -9.33 11.81
N HIS A 214 -18.51 -9.46 13.14
CA HIS A 214 -19.74 -9.69 13.92
C HIS A 214 -20.34 -8.40 14.50
N LEU A 215 -19.60 -7.28 14.47
CA LEU A 215 -20.15 -5.98 14.85
C LEU A 215 -21.31 -5.59 13.91
N PRO A 216 -22.38 -4.95 14.36
CA PRO A 216 -23.41 -4.43 13.47
C PRO A 216 -22.80 -3.49 12.41
N VAL A 217 -23.30 -3.52 11.16
CA VAL A 217 -22.75 -2.70 10.07
C VAL A 217 -22.78 -1.20 10.42
N ALA A 218 -23.78 -0.74 11.16
CA ALA A 218 -23.91 0.64 11.65
C ALA A 218 -22.77 1.07 12.60
N GLU A 219 -22.12 0.11 13.28
CA GLU A 219 -21.00 0.37 14.20
C GLU A 219 -19.64 0.27 13.51
N ARG A 220 -19.60 -0.33 12.31
CA ARG A 220 -18.38 -0.42 11.51
C ARG A 220 -18.20 0.87 10.72
N VAL A 221 -16.97 1.35 10.67
CA VAL A 221 -16.61 2.52 9.86
C VAL A 221 -15.98 2.04 8.56
N ARG A 222 -16.60 2.42 7.44
CA ARG A 222 -16.08 2.10 6.10
C ARG A 222 -14.84 2.93 5.81
N GLY A 223 -13.77 2.29 5.34
CA GLY A 223 -12.58 2.97 4.84
C GLY A 223 -12.80 3.60 3.47
N THR A 224 -11.90 4.49 3.06
CA THR A 224 -11.96 5.18 1.77
C THR A 224 -12.06 4.18 0.62
N LEU A 225 -12.97 4.48 -0.31
CA LEU A 225 -13.19 3.72 -1.53
C LEU A 225 -12.38 4.32 -2.68
N GLY A 226 -11.90 3.45 -3.57
CA GLY A 226 -11.29 3.91 -4.82
C GLY A 226 -12.32 4.50 -5.79
N PRO A 227 -11.84 5.07 -6.92
CA PRO A 227 -12.69 5.46 -8.04
C PRO A 227 -13.61 4.32 -8.52
N LYS A 228 -14.87 4.60 -8.82
CA LYS A 228 -15.84 3.56 -9.25
C LYS A 228 -15.58 3.08 -10.67
N SER A 229 -15.10 3.99 -11.51
CA SER A 229 -14.84 3.78 -12.94
C SER A 229 -13.42 4.22 -13.32
N LYS A 230 -12.94 3.74 -14.48
CA LYS A 230 -11.66 4.19 -15.05
C LYS A 230 -11.70 5.68 -15.43
N ALA A 231 -12.87 6.22 -15.77
CA ALA A 231 -13.05 7.63 -16.11
C ALA A 231 -12.86 8.57 -14.90
N GLU A 232 -13.11 8.07 -13.69
CA GLU A 232 -12.88 8.79 -12.42
C GLU A 232 -11.44 8.66 -11.90
N CYS A 233 -10.61 7.82 -12.55
CA CYS A 233 -9.22 7.64 -12.14
C CYS A 233 -8.37 8.80 -12.66
N GLU A 234 -7.54 9.36 -11.78
CA GLU A 234 -6.60 10.42 -12.13
C GLU A 234 -5.18 9.87 -12.24
N ILE A 235 -4.54 10.14 -13.38
CA ILE A 235 -3.14 9.80 -13.63
C ILE A 235 -2.38 11.07 -13.94
N LEU A 236 -1.45 11.41 -13.07
CA LEU A 236 -0.58 12.57 -13.22
C LEU A 236 0.82 12.08 -13.55
N MET A 237 1.35 12.47 -14.71
CA MET A 237 2.75 12.19 -15.06
C MET A 237 3.59 13.43 -14.83
N MET A 238 4.63 13.28 -14.00
CA MET A 238 5.58 14.34 -13.74
C MET A 238 6.58 14.43 -14.89
N VAL A 239 6.67 15.59 -15.52
CA VAL A 239 7.64 15.88 -16.59
C VAL A 239 8.49 17.08 -16.18
N GLY A 240 9.80 16.93 -16.25
CA GLY A 240 10.74 17.97 -15.87
C GLY A 240 12.16 17.44 -15.69
N LEU A 241 13.12 18.37 -15.62
CA LEU A 241 14.54 18.06 -15.50
C LEU A 241 14.84 17.30 -14.19
N PRO A 242 15.92 16.49 -14.13
CA PRO A 242 16.44 15.98 -12.87
C PRO A 242 16.61 17.11 -11.85
N ALA A 243 16.36 16.82 -10.56
CA ALA A 243 16.42 17.80 -9.46
C ALA A 243 15.46 19.03 -9.55
N ALA A 244 14.56 19.11 -10.53
CA ALA A 244 13.58 20.21 -10.65
C ALA A 244 12.42 20.17 -9.62
N GLY A 245 12.49 19.31 -8.60
CA GLY A 245 11.46 19.22 -7.55
C GLY A 245 10.23 18.35 -7.86
N LYS A 246 10.27 17.50 -8.91
CA LYS A 246 9.17 16.60 -9.31
C LYS A 246 8.62 15.75 -8.15
N THR A 247 9.50 15.01 -7.47
CA THR A 247 9.15 14.16 -6.34
C THR A 247 8.53 14.97 -5.20
N THR A 248 9.11 16.14 -4.89
CA THR A 248 8.59 17.04 -3.86
C THR A 248 7.17 17.51 -4.19
N TRP A 249 6.92 17.88 -5.44
CA TRP A 249 5.58 18.25 -5.89
C TRP A 249 4.61 17.08 -5.78
N ALA A 250 5.00 15.89 -6.24
CA ALA A 250 4.15 14.68 -6.19
C ALA A 250 3.73 14.34 -4.76
N VAL A 251 4.68 14.34 -3.82
CA VAL A 251 4.42 14.10 -2.40
C VAL A 251 3.49 15.17 -1.81
N LYS A 252 3.76 16.44 -2.09
CA LYS A 252 2.92 17.56 -1.61
C LYS A 252 1.49 17.49 -2.18
N HIS A 253 1.34 17.15 -3.45
CA HIS A 253 0.04 17.03 -4.11
C HIS A 253 -0.76 15.86 -3.54
N ALA A 254 -0.12 14.70 -3.30
CA ALA A 254 -0.76 13.57 -2.65
C ALA A 254 -1.19 13.90 -1.22
N ALA A 255 -0.36 14.61 -0.44
CA ALA A 255 -0.68 15.04 0.92
C ALA A 255 -1.83 16.07 0.97
N ALA A 256 -1.92 16.95 -0.02
CA ALA A 256 -3.01 17.93 -0.14
C ALA A 256 -4.36 17.28 -0.55
N ASN A 257 -4.33 16.08 -1.12
CA ASN A 257 -5.52 15.37 -1.61
C ASN A 257 -5.63 13.95 -0.98
N PRO A 258 -5.78 13.85 0.36
CA PRO A 258 -5.75 12.57 1.06
C PRO A 258 -6.88 11.62 0.65
N SER A 259 -8.06 12.16 0.29
CA SER A 259 -9.21 11.37 -0.18
C SER A 259 -8.95 10.65 -1.50
N LYS A 260 -8.06 11.18 -2.35
CA LYS A 260 -7.72 10.59 -3.65
C LYS A 260 -6.75 9.41 -3.52
N LYS A 261 -6.03 9.28 -2.40
CA LYS A 261 -5.05 8.20 -2.14
C LYS A 261 -4.15 7.92 -3.35
N TYR A 262 -3.48 8.96 -3.87
CA TYR A 262 -2.57 8.82 -5.01
C TYR A 262 -1.45 7.82 -4.69
N ASN A 263 -1.25 6.87 -5.60
CA ASN A 263 -0.12 5.95 -5.56
C ASN A 263 1.03 6.54 -6.37
N ILE A 264 2.08 7.00 -5.69
CA ILE A 264 3.27 7.54 -6.35
C ILE A 264 4.12 6.38 -6.85
N LEU A 265 4.31 6.31 -8.16
CA LEU A 265 5.10 5.32 -8.87
C LEU A 265 6.36 5.99 -9.42
N GLY A 266 7.51 5.66 -8.83
CA GLY A 266 8.80 6.14 -9.30
C GLY A 266 9.92 5.25 -8.79
N THR A 267 11.04 5.18 -9.53
CA THR A 267 12.17 4.32 -9.17
C THR A 267 12.73 4.68 -7.80
N ASN A 268 12.81 5.98 -7.46
CA ASN A 268 13.25 6.44 -6.14
C ASN A 268 12.32 5.96 -5.02
N ALA A 269 11.00 6.05 -5.22
CA ALA A 269 10.01 5.61 -4.23
C ALA A 269 10.08 4.09 -3.99
N ILE A 270 10.42 3.30 -5.01
CA ILE A 270 10.66 1.85 -4.86
C ILE A 270 11.99 1.59 -4.17
N MET A 271 13.05 2.29 -4.58
CA MET A 271 14.39 2.17 -3.99
C MET A 271 14.38 2.47 -2.49
N ASP A 272 13.66 3.50 -2.06
CA ASP A 272 13.57 3.85 -0.64
C ASP A 272 12.85 2.75 0.16
N LYS A 273 11.91 2.01 -0.45
CA LYS A 273 11.25 0.85 0.16
C LYS A 273 12.08 -0.43 0.18
N MET A 274 13.02 -0.60 -0.75
CA MET A 274 13.97 -1.72 -0.72
C MET A 274 15.00 -1.58 0.42
N ARG A 275 15.15 -0.38 1.01
CA ARG A 275 16.18 -0.08 2.04
C ARG A 275 15.78 -0.41 3.47
N VAL A 276 14.67 -1.11 3.70
CA VAL A 276 14.12 -1.33 5.05
C VAL A 276 14.98 -2.33 5.83
N MET A 277 16.03 -1.82 6.49
CA MET A 277 16.62 -2.30 7.76
C MET A 277 17.56 -1.23 8.38
N GLY A 278 17.15 0.04 8.46
CA GLY A 278 17.81 1.06 9.31
C GLY A 278 19.28 1.40 9.01
N LEU A 279 19.90 0.80 8.00
CA LEU A 279 21.25 1.10 7.57
C LEU A 279 21.22 2.34 6.67
N ARG A 280 21.33 3.52 7.30
CA ARG A 280 21.74 4.77 6.63
C ARG A 280 22.91 4.45 5.72
N ARG A 281 22.75 4.77 4.42
CA ARG A 281 23.80 4.83 3.36
C ARG A 281 25.14 4.28 3.83
N GLN A 282 25.27 2.97 4.01
CA GLN A 282 26.60 2.43 4.17
C GLN A 282 27.31 2.61 2.84
N ARG A 283 28.46 3.29 2.88
CA ARG A 283 29.40 3.54 1.76
C ARG A 283 29.84 2.27 1.00
N ASN A 284 29.36 1.09 1.41
CA ASN A 284 29.77 -0.23 0.93
C ASN A 284 29.01 -0.72 -0.33
N TYR A 285 28.11 0.08 -0.91
CA TYR A 285 27.29 -0.35 -2.05
C TYR A 285 27.76 0.19 -3.42
N ALA A 286 29.02 0.59 -3.58
CA ALA A 286 29.50 1.23 -4.83
C ALA A 286 29.30 0.38 -6.12
N GLY A 287 29.09 -0.94 -6.03
CA GLY A 287 28.72 -1.80 -7.19
C GLY A 287 27.36 -2.50 -7.09
N ARG A 288 26.70 -2.48 -5.92
CA ARG A 288 25.39 -3.11 -5.70
C ARG A 288 24.23 -2.11 -5.85
N TRP A 289 24.55 -0.82 -5.90
CA TRP A 289 23.60 0.25 -6.15
C TRP A 289 22.98 0.18 -7.55
N ASP A 290 23.78 -0.08 -8.58
CA ASP A 290 23.30 -0.19 -9.96
C ASP A 290 22.36 -1.39 -10.14
N VAL A 291 22.69 -2.51 -9.49
CA VAL A 291 21.84 -3.71 -9.45
C VAL A 291 20.49 -3.41 -8.79
N LEU A 292 20.49 -2.69 -7.66
CA LEU A 292 19.25 -2.28 -7.00
C LEU A 292 18.43 -1.31 -7.85
N ILE A 293 19.07 -0.34 -8.53
CA ILE A 293 18.38 0.57 -9.46
C ILE A 293 17.72 -0.24 -10.59
N GLN A 294 18.45 -1.20 -11.17
CA GLN A 294 17.93 -2.06 -12.24
C GLN A 294 16.72 -2.86 -11.75
N GLN A 295 16.81 -3.47 -10.56
CA GLN A 295 15.70 -4.20 -9.93
C GLN A 295 14.51 -3.28 -9.63
N ALA A 296 14.75 -2.08 -9.11
CA ALA A 296 13.70 -1.10 -8.84
C ALA A 296 13.02 -0.63 -10.13
N THR A 297 13.77 -0.48 -11.22
CA THR A 297 13.24 -0.12 -12.55
C THR A 297 12.38 -1.24 -13.13
N GLN A 298 12.81 -2.50 -13.00
CA GLN A 298 12.00 -3.67 -13.38
C GLN A 298 10.70 -3.74 -12.57
N CYS A 299 10.80 -3.54 -11.24
CA CYS A 299 9.62 -3.46 -10.37
C CYS A 299 8.68 -2.35 -10.82
N LEU A 300 9.20 -1.16 -11.13
CA LEU A 300 8.40 -0.03 -11.61
C LEU A 300 7.61 -0.38 -12.88
N ASN A 301 8.28 -0.96 -13.88
CA ASN A 301 7.63 -1.34 -15.13
C ASN A 301 6.49 -2.34 -14.92
N ARG A 302 6.71 -3.33 -14.04
CA ARG A 302 5.66 -4.28 -13.65
C ARG A 302 4.53 -3.61 -12.87
N LEU A 303 4.85 -2.69 -11.97
CA LEU A 303 3.86 -1.91 -11.22
C LEU A 303 2.99 -1.04 -12.14
N ILE A 304 3.57 -0.43 -13.19
CA ILE A 304 2.82 0.33 -14.19
C ILE A 304 1.85 -0.58 -14.96
N GLN A 305 2.29 -1.78 -15.36
CA GLN A 305 1.41 -2.76 -16.02
C GLN A 305 0.24 -3.19 -15.12
N ILE A 306 0.49 -3.36 -13.82
CA ILE A 306 -0.55 -3.70 -12.84
C ILE A 306 -1.48 -2.50 -12.61
N ALA A 307 -0.92 -1.29 -12.51
CA ALA A 307 -1.67 -0.06 -12.31
C ALA A 307 -2.68 0.21 -13.44
N ALA A 308 -2.31 -0.06 -14.69
CA ALA A 308 -3.20 0.09 -15.84
C ALA A 308 -4.48 -0.78 -15.77
N ARG A 309 -4.45 -1.86 -14.97
CA ARG A 309 -5.58 -2.79 -14.78
C ARG A 309 -6.41 -2.47 -13.54
N LYS A 310 -5.94 -1.62 -12.64
CA LYS A 310 -6.61 -1.28 -11.37
C LYS A 310 -7.23 0.11 -11.44
N LYS A 311 -8.39 0.28 -10.80
CA LYS A 311 -9.13 1.57 -10.75
C LYS A 311 -8.64 2.40 -9.57
N ARG A 312 -7.52 3.13 -9.74
CA ARG A 312 -6.97 3.99 -8.68
C ARG A 312 -6.32 5.23 -9.26
N ASN A 313 -6.02 6.18 -8.38
CA ASN A 313 -5.29 7.39 -8.73
C ASN A 313 -3.77 7.16 -8.61
N TYR A 314 -3.02 7.64 -9.60
CA TYR A 314 -1.58 7.41 -9.74
C TYR A 314 -0.83 8.71 -10.02
N ILE A 315 0.37 8.83 -9.47
CA ILE A 315 1.34 9.86 -9.87
C ILE A 315 2.59 9.14 -10.37
N LEU A 316 2.90 9.29 -11.65
CA LEU A 316 4.11 8.75 -12.27
C LEU A 316 5.25 9.75 -12.10
N ASP A 317 6.13 9.49 -11.13
CA ASP A 317 7.34 10.28 -10.87
C ASP A 317 8.55 9.63 -11.57
N GLN A 318 8.57 9.75 -12.90
CA GLN A 318 9.71 9.32 -13.70
C GLN A 318 10.66 10.49 -13.93
N VAL A 319 11.93 10.31 -13.57
CA VAL A 319 13.01 11.12 -14.11
C VAL A 319 13.36 10.48 -15.45
N ARG A 320 13.16 11.19 -16.57
CA ARG A 320 13.79 10.78 -17.83
C ARG A 320 15.29 10.84 -17.59
N GLY A 321 15.91 9.69 -17.30
CA GLY A 321 17.34 9.52 -17.39
C GLY A 321 17.73 9.70 -18.85
N GLY A 322 18.78 10.47 -19.10
CA GLY A 322 19.38 10.55 -20.43
C GLY A 322 19.74 9.14 -20.93
N GLU A 323 19.60 8.99 -22.24
CA GLU A 323 20.11 7.89 -23.09
C GLU A 323 19.36 6.54 -23.01
N GLY A 324 18.73 6.16 -24.14
CA GLY A 324 18.78 4.76 -24.58
C GLY A 324 17.48 3.98 -24.80
N GLN A 325 16.28 4.47 -24.47
CA GLN A 325 15.03 3.78 -24.86
C GLN A 325 14.04 4.74 -25.49
N GLY A 326 14.01 4.70 -26.82
CA GLY A 326 13.07 5.44 -27.64
C GLY A 326 11.62 5.06 -27.32
N CYS A 327 10.82 6.08 -27.02
CA CYS A 327 9.38 5.99 -27.17
C CYS A 327 9.09 6.02 -28.69
N PRO A 328 8.33 5.08 -29.28
CA PRO A 328 8.02 5.10 -30.70
C PRO A 328 6.86 6.06 -30.92
N LEU A 329 7.10 7.36 -30.77
CA LEU A 329 6.14 8.39 -31.14
C LEU A 329 6.85 9.49 -31.91
N ALA A 330 6.58 9.46 -33.23
CA ALA A 330 6.80 10.50 -34.23
C ALA A 330 8.26 10.94 -34.45
N SER A 331 8.89 10.39 -35.50
CA SER A 331 9.95 11.09 -36.23
C SER A 331 9.33 12.28 -36.98
N PRO A 332 9.86 13.52 -36.85
CA PRO A 332 9.60 14.57 -37.81
C PRO A 332 10.51 14.38 -39.03
N SER A 333 9.95 14.54 -40.21
CA SER A 333 10.64 14.55 -41.50
C SER A 333 11.71 15.66 -41.56
N PRO A 334 12.87 15.47 -42.21
CA PRO A 334 13.90 16.50 -42.26
C PRO A 334 13.56 17.54 -43.34
N GLY A 335 13.04 18.70 -42.92
CA GLY A 335 13.03 19.92 -43.72
C GLY A 335 14.33 20.68 -43.47
N GLY A 336 15.16 20.82 -44.51
CA GLY A 336 16.44 21.52 -44.43
C GLY A 336 16.29 23.02 -44.30
N VAL A 337 17.13 23.64 -43.45
CA VAL A 337 17.57 25.02 -43.61
C VAL A 337 19.05 25.11 -43.19
N SER A 338 19.82 25.70 -44.10
CA SER A 338 21.26 25.97 -44.07
C SER A 338 21.71 26.81 -42.86
N ARG A 339 22.88 26.47 -42.31
CA ARG A 339 23.66 27.32 -41.40
C ARG A 339 24.38 28.41 -42.18
N SER A 340 24.38 29.63 -41.65
CA SER A 340 25.42 30.65 -41.88
C SER A 340 25.79 31.28 -40.54
N GLU A 341 27.06 31.20 -40.20
CA GLU A 341 27.70 31.84 -39.04
C GLU A 341 27.96 33.33 -39.29
N SER A 342 27.76 34.18 -38.28
CA SER A 342 28.56 35.39 -38.02
C SER A 342 28.22 36.03 -36.65
N ASP A 343 29.08 35.77 -35.66
CA ASP A 343 29.70 36.63 -34.63
C ASP A 343 28.96 37.76 -33.84
N PRO A 344 29.51 38.14 -32.65
CA PRO A 344 28.74 38.47 -31.45
C PRO A 344 28.74 39.97 -31.07
N GLN A 345 27.74 40.43 -30.29
CA GLN A 345 27.88 41.63 -29.45
C GLN A 345 27.09 41.55 -28.13
N VAL A 346 27.69 42.20 -27.14
CA VAL A 346 27.43 42.23 -25.69
C VAL A 346 26.31 43.22 -25.31
N SER A 347 25.44 42.87 -24.37
CA SER A 347 24.90 43.79 -23.33
C SER A 347 24.23 43.01 -22.18
N THR A 348 24.41 43.54 -20.96
CA THR A 348 24.00 43.02 -19.64
C THR A 348 22.58 43.50 -19.24
N PRO A 349 22.08 43.29 -18.00
CA PRO A 349 21.72 42.02 -17.35
C PRO A 349 20.25 42.06 -16.86
N GLU A 350 19.36 41.16 -17.27
CA GLU A 350 18.00 41.13 -16.70
C GLU A 350 17.45 39.73 -16.43
N SER A 351 16.86 39.61 -15.24
CA SER A 351 16.01 38.54 -14.75
C SER A 351 16.66 37.17 -14.57
N VAL A 352 17.01 36.86 -13.31
CA VAL A 352 16.94 35.48 -12.83
C VAL A 352 15.47 35.08 -12.86
N THR A 353 15.01 34.67 -14.03
CA THR A 353 13.78 33.90 -14.16
C THR A 353 14.06 32.58 -13.47
N THR A 354 13.54 32.40 -12.26
CA THR A 354 13.41 31.09 -11.64
C THR A 354 12.52 30.26 -12.55
N VAL A 355 13.13 29.55 -13.49
CA VAL A 355 12.44 28.56 -14.30
C VAL A 355 12.08 27.41 -13.36
N SER A 356 10.91 27.48 -12.74
CA SER A 356 10.27 26.34 -12.08
C SER A 356 9.82 25.36 -13.18
N CYS A 357 10.77 24.60 -13.70
CA CYS A 357 10.60 23.72 -14.85
C CYS A 357 9.98 22.37 -14.45
N CYS A 358 8.87 22.39 -13.73
CA CYS A 358 8.14 21.19 -13.34
C CYS A 358 6.64 21.42 -13.49
N ALA A 359 6.03 20.81 -14.51
CA ALA A 359 4.59 20.85 -14.73
C ALA A 359 4.03 19.41 -14.71
N PRO A 360 2.97 19.14 -13.93
CA PRO A 360 2.26 17.88 -14.04
C PRO A 360 1.50 17.84 -15.38
N LYS A 361 1.58 16.73 -16.10
CA LYS A 361 0.71 16.48 -17.25
C LYS A 361 -0.35 15.47 -16.85
N MET A 362 -1.62 15.84 -17.02
CA MET A 362 -2.73 14.92 -16.83
C MET A 362 -2.82 14.01 -18.06
N LEU A 363 -2.87 12.70 -17.82
CA LEU A 363 -2.95 11.68 -18.86
C LEU A 363 -4.18 10.81 -18.64
N LYS A 364 -4.72 10.25 -19.72
CA LYS A 364 -5.80 9.27 -19.63
C LYS A 364 -5.19 7.87 -19.55
N ILE A 365 -5.89 6.96 -18.89
CA ILE A 365 -5.43 5.57 -18.69
C ILE A 365 -5.26 4.82 -20.02
N GLU A 366 -5.97 5.25 -21.06
CA GLU A 366 -5.92 4.72 -22.44
C GLU A 366 -4.59 5.03 -23.13
N ASP A 367 -3.89 6.10 -22.72
CA ASP A 367 -2.61 6.51 -23.31
C ASP A 367 -1.45 5.53 -22.99
N PHE A 368 -1.69 4.54 -22.11
CA PHE A 368 -0.68 3.62 -21.59
C PHE A 368 -0.84 2.16 -22.03
N LEU A 369 -1.88 1.81 -22.80
CA LEU A 369 -2.05 0.44 -23.31
C LEU A 369 -1.42 0.29 -24.70
N PRO A 370 -0.30 -0.45 -24.85
CA PRO A 370 0.05 -0.96 -26.17
C PRO A 370 -1.04 -1.95 -26.60
N GLY A 371 -1.55 -1.78 -27.82
CA GLY A 371 -2.55 -2.67 -28.41
C GLY A 371 -2.04 -4.11 -28.45
N THR A 372 -2.50 -4.92 -27.51
CA THR A 372 -2.39 -6.37 -27.57
C THR A 372 -3.53 -6.93 -26.73
N VAL A 373 -4.57 -7.41 -27.42
CA VAL A 373 -5.59 -8.29 -26.86
C VAL A 373 -4.85 -9.56 -26.46
N LEU A 374 -4.65 -9.76 -25.15
CA LEU A 374 -4.26 -11.05 -24.61
C LEU A 374 -5.40 -11.51 -23.71
N ASP A 375 -6.10 -12.49 -24.27
CA ASP A 375 -7.09 -13.45 -23.78
C ASP A 375 -7.75 -13.20 -22.42
N GLU A 376 -9.08 -13.24 -22.44
CA GLU A 376 -9.95 -13.14 -21.29
C GLU A 376 -9.78 -14.36 -20.38
N GLY A 377 -9.14 -14.15 -19.24
CA GLY A 377 -9.14 -15.11 -18.16
C GLY A 377 -8.31 -14.60 -17.01
N ILE A 378 -8.91 -14.63 -15.82
CA ILE A 378 -8.32 -14.32 -14.50
C ILE A 378 -8.68 -12.90 -14.01
N VAL A 379 -9.86 -12.86 -13.38
CA VAL A 379 -10.31 -11.83 -12.43
C VAL A 379 -9.65 -12.05 -11.07
#